data_AF-A0A2T7U7K1-F1
#
_entry.id   AF-A0A2T7U7K1-F1
#
_cell.length_a   1.000
_cell.length_b   1.000
_cell.length_c   1.000
_cell.angle_alpha   90.00
_cell.angle_beta   90.00
_cell.angle_gamma   90.00
#
_symmetry.space_group_name_H-M   'P 1'
#
loop_
_entity.id
_entity.type
_entity.pdbx_description
1 polymer ?
#
loop_
_entity_poly.entity_id
_entity_poly.type
_entity_poly.pdbx_seq_one_letter_code
_entity_poly.pdbx_strand_id
1 'polypeptide(L)'
;MALSRIRLLYIGAVLVSGIAIGFLVRQNPEWQQMAVPPAAWPFAVSLVIDLIIGQMAAQGRTEPLTMTDRFIAVIGAGVIVTLMTAV
;
A
#
# COMPACT_ATOMS: atom_id res chain seq x y z
N MET A 1 -15.44 -15.78 -6.76
CA MET A 1 -16.04 -14.45 -6.59
C MET A 1 -15.15 -13.44 -7.31
N ALA A 2 -15.68 -12.63 -8.22
CA ALA A 2 -14.87 -11.63 -8.93
C ALA A 2 -14.53 -10.47 -8.00
N LEU A 3 -13.26 -10.04 -7.98
CA LEU A 3 -12.84 -8.84 -7.25
C LEU A 3 -13.55 -7.61 -7.83
N SER A 4 -14.10 -6.75 -6.97
CA SER A 4 -14.68 -5.49 -7.43
C SER A 4 -13.59 -4.59 -8.03
N ARG A 5 -13.94 -3.80 -9.05
CA ARG A 5 -12.97 -2.93 -9.75
C ARG A 5 -12.24 -1.98 -8.78
N ILE A 6 -12.95 -1.50 -7.76
CA ILE A 6 -12.39 -0.61 -6.72
C ILE A 6 -11.34 -1.34 -5.88
N ARG A 7 -11.54 -2.61 -5.55
CA ARG A 7 -10.56 -3.41 -4.81
C ARG A 7 -9.29 -3.62 -5.62
N LEU A 8 -9.43 -3.92 -6.92
CA LEU A 8 -8.27 -4.04 -7.81
C LEU A 8 -7.50 -2.72 -7.93
N LEU A 9 -8.21 -1.60 -8.05
CA LEU A 9 -7.58 -0.27 -8.07
C LEU A 9 -6.87 0.05 -6.76
N TYR A 10 -7.47 -0.28 -5.62
CA TYR A 10 -6.86 -0.12 -4.30
C TYR A 10 -5.57 -0.94 -4.18
N ILE A 11 -5.64 -2.25 -4.46
CA ILE A 11 -4.47 -3.13 -4.40
C ILE A 11 -3.39 -2.61 -5.35
N GLY A 12 -3.76 -2.28 -6.59
CA GLY A 12 -2.84 -1.72 -7.58
C GLY A 12 -2.16 -0.44 -7.11
N ALA A 13 -2.91 0.51 -6.54
CA ALA A 13 -2.36 1.77 -6.02
C ALA A 13 -1.35 1.55 -4.90
N VAL A 14 -1.63 0.63 -3.97
CA VAL A 14 -0.72 0.30 -2.86
C VAL A 14 0.52 -0.45 -3.36
N LEU A 15 0.38 -1.35 -4.34
CA LEU A 15 1.55 -2.02 -4.94
C LEU A 15 2.45 -1.04 -5.70
N VAL A 16 1.86 -0.13 -6.47
CA VAL A 16 2.60 0.92 -7.19
C VAL A 16 3.32 1.85 -6.21
N SER A 17 2.70 2.17 -5.07
CA SER A 17 3.38 2.96 -4.04
C SER A 17 4.58 2.20 -3.44
N GLY A 18 4.48 0.88 -3.26
CA GLY A 18 5.61 0.03 -2.87
C GLY A 18 6.79 0.13 -3.85
N ILE A 19 6.52 0.13 -5.17
CA ILE A 19 7.55 0.33 -6.20
C ILE A 19 8.19 1.71 -6.08
N ALA A 20 7.37 2.76 -5.97
CA ALA A 20 7.86 4.13 -5.84
C ALA A 20 8.71 4.32 -4.57
N ILE A 21 8.27 3.78 -3.43
CA ILE A 21 9.00 3.81 -2.16
C ILE A 21 10.33 3.06 -2.29
N GLY A 22 10.31 1.83 -2.83
CA GLY A 22 11.52 1.04 -3.02
C GLY A 22 12.54 1.74 -3.91
N PHE A 23 12.08 2.42 -4.97
CA PHE A 23 12.93 3.22 -5.84
C PHE A 23 13.56 4.42 -5.12
N LEU A 24 12.76 5.18 -4.35
CA LEU A 24 13.25 6.33 -3.60
C LEU A 24 14.26 5.94 -2.50
N VAL A 25 14.01 4.84 -1.79
CA VAL A 25 14.91 4.33 -0.75
C VAL A 25 16.21 3.83 -1.36
N ARG A 26 16.18 3.23 -2.55
CA ARG A 26 17.40 2.82 -3.26
C ARG A 26 18.27 4.02 -3.64
N GLN A 27 17.66 5.17 -3.91
CA GLN A 27 18.39 6.43 -4.14
C GLN A 27 18.91 7.07 -2.85
N ASN A 28 18.27 6.79 -1.71
CA ASN A 28 18.59 7.36 -0.41
C ASN A 28 18.76 6.25 0.64
N PRO A 29 19.89 5.52 0.63
CA PRO A 29 20.09 4.34 1.49
C PRO A 29 20.01 4.66 2.99
N GLU A 30 20.29 5.92 3.37
CA GLU A 30 20.14 6.45 4.73
C GLU A 30 18.71 6.28 5.29
N TRP A 31 17.70 6.19 4.43
CA TRP A 31 16.31 5.99 4.87
C TRP A 31 16.03 4.59 5.42
N GLN A 32 16.91 3.62 5.14
CA GLN A 32 16.80 2.28 5.75
C GLN A 32 16.99 2.31 7.27
N GLN A 33 17.71 3.31 7.80
CA GLN A 33 18.02 3.45 9.22
C GLN A 33 17.01 4.32 9.98
N MET A 34 15.94 4.78 9.31
CA MET A 34 14.89 5.54 9.97
C MET A 34 14.16 4.69 11.01
N ALA A 35 13.58 5.36 12.01
CA ALA A 35 12.83 4.70 13.08
C ALA A 35 11.69 3.81 12.57
N VAL A 36 11.12 4.14 11.39
CA VAL A 36 10.15 3.30 10.69
C VAL A 36 10.81 2.74 9.43
N PRO A 37 11.01 1.41 9.35
CA PRO A 37 11.60 0.78 8.17
C PRO A 37 10.79 1.09 6.90
N PRO A 38 11.44 1.32 5.75
CA PRO A 38 10.74 1.63 4.51
C PRO A 38 9.73 0.57 4.07
N ALA A 39 9.95 -0.70 4.43
CA ALA A 39 9.00 -1.79 4.18
C ALA A 39 7.62 -1.57 4.86
N ALA A 40 7.55 -0.74 5.91
CA ALA A 40 6.30 -0.39 6.59
C ALA A 40 5.62 0.86 6.01
N TRP A 41 6.29 1.64 5.16
CA TRP A 41 5.72 2.87 4.60
C TRP A 41 4.48 2.66 3.72
N PRO A 42 4.34 1.55 2.95
CA PRO A 42 3.10 1.25 2.23
C PRO A 42 1.86 1.16 3.12
N PHE A 43 2.03 0.87 4.42
CA PHE A 43 0.92 0.88 5.37
C PHE A 43 0.33 2.29 5.54
N ALA A 44 1.17 3.33 5.61
CA ALA A 44 0.70 4.70 5.69
C ALA A 44 -0.09 5.10 4.43
N VAL A 45 0.40 4.71 3.25
CA VAL A 45 -0.31 4.92 1.99
C VAL A 45 -1.67 4.20 2.00
N SER A 46 -1.69 2.95 2.44
CA SER A 46 -2.90 2.15 2.57
C SER A 46 -3.93 2.82 3.49
N LEU A 47 -3.51 3.38 4.63
CA LEU A 47 -4.40 4.10 5.55
C LEU A 47 -5.02 5.35 4.92
N VAL A 48 -4.24 6.14 4.18
CA VAL A 48 -4.75 7.32 3.48
C VAL A 48 -5.81 6.92 2.46
N ILE A 49 -5.57 5.86 1.68
CA ILE A 49 -6.54 5.39 0.69
C ILE A 49 -7.76 4.77 1.37
N ASP A 50 -7.57 4.04 2.47
CA ASP A 50 -8.66 3.44 3.25
C ASP A 50 -9.58 4.50 3.86
N LEU A 51 -9.04 5.64 4.32
CA LEU A 51 -9.84 6.79 4.75
C LEU A 51 -10.73 7.33 3.62
N ILE A 52 -10.17 7.49 2.42
CA ILE A 52 -10.91 7.98 1.25
C ILE A 52 -12.01 6.99 0.86
N ILE A 53 -11.70 5.69 0.81
CA ILE A 53 -12.67 4.64 0.48
C ILE A 53 -13.72 4.50 1.58
N GLY A 54 -13.34 4.61 2.85
CA GLY A 54 -14.27 4.59 3.99
C GLY A 54 -15.27 5.74 3.93
N GLN A 55 -14.82 6.95 3.57
CA GLN A 55 -15.72 8.09 3.35
C GLN A 55 -16.67 7.87 2.17
N MET A 56 -16.19 7.33 1.05
CA MET A 56 -17.03 6.99 -0.10
C MET A 56 -18.04 5.88 0.22
N ALA A 57 -17.64 4.90 1.03
CA ALA A 57 -18.52 3.84 1.49
C ALA A 57 -19.60 4.35 2.44
N ALA A 58 -19.27 5.28 3.35
CA ALA A 58 -20.25 5.95 4.21
C ALA A 58 -21.29 6.76 3.42
N GLN A 59 -20.92 7.25 2.22
CA GLN A 59 -21.84 7.92 1.28
C GLN A 59 -22.64 6.94 0.39
N GLY A 60 -22.49 5.63 0.58
CA GLY A 60 -23.14 4.60 -0.22
C GLY A 60 -22.62 4.48 -1.65
N ARG A 61 -21.47 5.10 -1.97
CA ARG A 61 -20.90 5.11 -3.33
C ARG A 61 -20.07 3.87 -3.64
N THR A 62 -19.54 3.21 -2.61
CA THR A 62 -18.64 2.05 -2.76
C THR A 62 -18.83 1.04 -1.64
N GLU A 63 -18.43 -0.21 -1.87
CA GLU A 63 -18.31 -1.19 -0.79
C GLU A 63 -17.10 -0.89 0.10
N PRO A 64 -17.18 -1.16 1.42
CA PRO A 64 -16.02 -1.08 2.30
C PRO A 64 -14.97 -2.14 1.93
N LEU A 65 -13.70 -1.77 2.12
CA LEU A 65 -12.58 -2.70 1.96
C LEU A 65 -12.61 -3.79 3.03
N THR A 66 -12.28 -5.01 2.63
CA THR A 66 -12.13 -6.12 3.58
C THR A 66 -10.75 -6.07 4.24
N MET A 67 -10.62 -6.65 5.44
CA MET A 67 -9.30 -6.82 6.07
C MET A 67 -8.33 -7.60 5.17
N THR A 68 -8.83 -8.59 4.44
CA THR A 68 -8.03 -9.40 3.51
C THR A 68 -7.47 -8.56 2.36
N ASP A 69 -8.28 -7.67 1.77
CA ASP A 69 -7.82 -6.79 0.68
C ASP A 69 -6.69 -5.88 1.18
N ARG A 70 -6.86 -5.30 2.37
CA ARG A 70 -5.85 -4.44 3.03
C ARG A 70 -4.56 -5.21 3.31
N PHE A 71 -4.67 -6.43 3.81
CA PHE A 71 -3.54 -7.28 4.13
C PHE A 71 -2.73 -7.63 2.87
N ILE A 72 -3.39 -8.10 1.80
CA ILE A 72 -2.72 -8.47 0.55
C ILE A 72 -1.99 -7.26 -0.05
N ALA A 73 -2.64 -6.10 -0.06
CA ALA A 73 -2.06 -4.87 -0.60
C ALA A 73 -0.80 -4.43 0.18
N VAL A 74 -0.89 -4.34 1.50
CA VAL A 74 0.21 -3.84 2.35
C VAL A 74 1.38 -4.81 2.38
N ILE A 75 1.12 -6.12 2.58
CA ILE A 75 2.18 -7.13 2.59
C ILE A 75 2.84 -7.23 1.22
N GLY A 76 2.06 -7.25 0.14
CA GLY A 76 2.60 -7.26 -1.22
C GLY A 76 3.52 -6.07 -1.48
N ALA A 77 3.10 -4.86 -1.09
CA ALA A 77 3.90 -3.66 -1.24
C ALA A 77 5.16 -3.66 -0.35
N GLY A 78 5.06 -4.13 0.90
CA GLY A 78 6.21 -4.27 1.79
C GLY A 78 7.25 -5.26 1.27
N VAL A 79 6.80 -6.37 0.67
CA VAL A 79 7.68 -7.33 -0.01
C VAL A 79 8.36 -6.69 -1.22
N ILE A 80 7.62 -5.93 -2.04
CA ILE A 80 8.19 -5.20 -3.17
C ILE A 80 9.29 -4.24 -2.70
N VAL A 81 9.01 -3.42 -1.68
CA VAL A 81 10.02 -2.49 -1.13
C VAL A 81 11.25 -3.25 -0.68
N THR A 82 11.06 -4.31 0.12
CA THR A 82 12.16 -5.12 0.65
C THR A 82 13.02 -5.71 -0.46
N LEU A 83 12.40 -6.31 -1.49
CA LEU A 83 13.12 -6.89 -2.63
C LEU A 83 13.90 -5.84 -3.43
N MET A 84 13.38 -4.62 -3.54
CA MET A 84 14.04 -3.53 -4.26
C MET A 84 15.21 -2.92 -3.48
N THR A 85 15.20 -3.02 -2.15
CA THR A 85 16.18 -2.41 -1.26
C THR A 85 17.21 -3.39 -0.69
N ALA A 86 17.03 -4.69 -0.89
CA ALA A 86 17.91 -5.75 -0.38
C ALA A 86 19.23 -5.94 -1.16
N VAL A 87 19.67 -4.93 -1.93
CA VAL A 87 20.86 -4.98 -2.80
C VAL A 87 21.88 -3.94 -2.35
#